data_AF-A0AAW1MKB2-F1
#
_entry.id   AF-A0AAW1MKB2-F1
#
_cell.length_a   1.000
_cell.length_b   1.000
_cell.length_c   1.000
_cell.angle_alpha   90.00
_cell.angle_beta   90.00
_cell.angle_gamma   90.00
#
_symmetry.space_group_name_H-M   'P 1'
#
loop_
_entity.id
_entity.type
_entity.pdbx_description
1 polymer ?
#
loop_
_entity_poly.entity_id
_entity_poly.type
_entity_poly.pdbx_seq_one_letter_code
_entity_poly.pdbx_strand_id
1 'polypeptide(L)'
;MAKKKKASRETKPKKDKKKPQKSEKPKKAAKNSKTTKEEKKVKRIGGRKRFKLDLNDIDNVNTTVLTRKMLLRYLQNICKEIIREQQEKWMYHRQKQIIMSYWDISKNALQEAKVELRYAETKLEEAIDDNEIELNQWKCKVMHIMYDHKSSLANFFRQSFRERKQVEDDFEERIRVLESDVQSWRRKDSDVGVVGDQRMKGFKLQHSKEASELQRRYLRDWAQLDHIYNRRYTILLNQYKRDQKAEIIELEKRKKQEINALMQYHTKSFAKMKAFYGSIVLNNWYMIGTLAEKLQVLRVQNECYTAEVEQREEKKARMTNLLKQCEDDIQKYKQNLSDYKKKKLLMADLKVDVRNFRKAIHNLRLEQFTLELLYEQLEGEKKVLQKRLFTAVMQVQWEESVKTGLLYHRMNILDHKTQVQGYTIKELLDMEGFSESEKSSVSEQITKMENLSRSEHEYPISNVSSKKTFRDVMREKDNIINTLKYEIARVTHCHHELLVKYENKLKEYGIHKAQLGFTPLRILPKDINIRKSVSVVALRNA
;
A
#
# COMPACT_ATOMS: atom_id res chain seq x y z
N MET A 1 -46.57 -3.27 -14.27
CA MET A 1 -47.11 -3.79 -12.98
C MET A 1 -46.54 -2.91 -11.86
N ALA A 2 -47.33 -2.36 -10.93
CA ALA A 2 -47.64 -2.90 -9.59
C ALA A 2 -46.39 -3.16 -8.70
N LYS A 3 -46.30 -2.78 -7.42
CA LYS A 3 -47.27 -2.13 -6.48
C LYS A 3 -46.49 -1.53 -5.26
N LYS A 4 -47.03 -0.44 -4.67
CA LYS A 4 -47.27 -0.17 -3.22
C LYS A 4 -46.38 -0.91 -2.15
N LYS A 5 -45.94 -0.31 -1.03
CA LYS A 5 -46.58 0.73 -0.18
C LYS A 5 -45.74 1.15 1.06
N LYS A 6 -46.19 2.23 1.74
CA LYS A 6 -46.07 2.58 3.20
C LYS A 6 -44.72 3.15 3.72
N ALA A 7 -44.69 4.06 4.71
CA ALA A 7 -45.78 4.89 5.31
C ALA A 7 -45.30 6.05 6.23
N SER A 8 -46.23 7.02 6.41
CA SER A 8 -46.42 7.84 7.63
C SER A 8 -45.41 8.98 7.90
N ARG A 9 -45.75 10.07 8.62
CA ARG A 9 -47.06 10.58 9.11
C ARG A 9 -46.92 12.07 9.46
N GLU A 10 -47.94 12.89 9.20
CA GLU A 10 -48.11 14.17 9.92
C GLU A 10 -49.58 14.65 9.87
N THR A 11 -50.03 15.41 10.88
CA THR A 11 -51.46 15.72 11.10
C THR A 11 -51.70 17.12 11.66
N LYS A 12 -52.69 17.81 11.10
CA LYS A 12 -53.20 19.13 11.51
C LYS A 12 -53.82 19.12 12.92
N PRO A 13 -54.02 20.30 13.52
CA PRO A 13 -55.35 20.63 14.04
C PRO A 13 -55.92 21.97 13.53
N LYS A 14 -57.25 22.11 13.59
CA LYS A 14 -57.99 23.40 13.54
C LYS A 14 -58.25 23.89 14.98
N LYS A 15 -58.61 25.18 15.17
CA LYS A 15 -59.42 25.61 16.32
C LYS A 15 -60.23 26.88 16.03
N ASP A 16 -61.23 27.14 16.88
CA ASP A 16 -62.35 28.08 16.70
C ASP A 16 -62.47 29.08 17.88
N LYS A 17 -63.04 30.27 17.60
CA LYS A 17 -63.86 31.16 18.48
C LYS A 17 -63.42 31.45 19.95
N LYS A 18 -63.27 32.75 20.31
CA LYS A 18 -64.14 33.53 21.24
C LYS A 18 -63.61 34.95 21.61
N LYS A 19 -64.53 35.86 22.01
CA LYS A 19 -64.29 37.11 22.78
C LYS A 19 -64.49 36.83 24.30
N PRO A 20 -63.89 37.60 25.25
CA PRO A 20 -64.46 38.86 25.83
C PRO A 20 -63.44 40.04 25.85
N GLN A 21 -63.76 41.34 26.04
CA GLN A 21 -64.13 42.11 27.29
C GLN A 21 -63.17 41.88 28.47
N LYS A 22 -62.68 42.85 29.28
CA LYS A 22 -63.06 44.25 29.65
C LYS A 22 -61.81 44.98 30.24
N SER A 23 -61.75 46.25 30.67
CA SER A 23 -62.65 47.44 30.69
C SER A 23 -61.84 48.72 30.31
N GLU A 24 -61.83 49.97 30.85
CA GLU A 24 -62.51 50.72 31.94
C GLU A 24 -62.61 52.25 31.62
N LYS A 25 -62.73 53.17 32.61
CA LYS A 25 -62.97 54.64 32.46
C LYS A 25 -62.37 55.47 33.62
N PRO A 26 -62.31 56.83 33.53
CA PRO A 26 -63.42 57.73 33.94
C PRO A 26 -63.76 58.80 32.86
N LYS A 27 -64.92 59.50 32.74
CA LYS A 27 -66.02 60.02 33.62
C LYS A 27 -65.89 61.50 34.08
N LYS A 28 -66.69 62.38 33.45
CA LYS A 28 -67.46 63.57 33.95
C LYS A 28 -68.30 64.08 32.75
N ALA A 29 -69.61 64.40 32.75
CA ALA A 29 -70.66 64.73 33.73
C ALA A 29 -70.56 66.15 34.34
N ALA A 30 -71.62 66.96 34.48
CA ALA A 30 -73.02 66.89 33.97
C ALA A 30 -73.78 68.24 34.24
N LYS A 31 -74.95 68.43 33.62
CA LYS A 31 -76.27 68.93 34.16
C LYS A 31 -77.20 69.23 32.95
N ASN A 32 -78.49 68.86 32.81
CA ASN A 32 -79.65 68.51 33.68
C ASN A 32 -80.35 69.65 34.44
N SER A 33 -81.56 70.01 33.98
CA SER A 33 -82.79 70.14 34.79
C SER A 33 -84.07 70.19 33.92
N LYS A 34 -85.21 69.71 34.45
CA LYS A 34 -86.58 69.85 33.90
C LYS A 34 -87.49 70.45 34.99
N THR A 35 -88.80 70.64 34.69
CA THR A 35 -89.96 70.76 35.62
C THR A 35 -90.08 72.06 36.45
N THR A 36 -91.26 72.62 36.82
CA THR A 36 -92.69 72.37 36.46
C THR A 36 -93.60 73.58 36.76
N LYS A 37 -94.85 73.50 36.28
CA LYS A 37 -96.06 74.34 36.51
C LYS A 37 -96.26 74.97 37.91
N GLU A 38 -96.92 76.15 37.95
CA GLU A 38 -98.20 76.49 38.63
C GLU A 38 -98.69 77.86 38.08
N GLU A 39 -99.90 78.03 37.52
CA GLU A 39 -101.25 78.17 38.11
C GLU A 39 -101.53 79.46 38.95
N LYS A 40 -102.34 80.37 38.38
CA LYS A 40 -103.52 80.96 39.06
C LYS A 40 -104.48 81.69 38.10
N LYS A 41 -105.76 81.83 38.52
CA LYS A 41 -106.90 82.36 37.75
C LYS A 41 -107.54 83.56 38.45
N VAL A 42 -107.93 84.58 37.67
CA VAL A 42 -108.98 85.57 37.98
C VAL A 42 -109.67 85.87 36.63
N LYS A 43 -110.80 85.24 36.26
CA LYS A 43 -112.22 85.65 36.53
C LYS A 43 -112.43 87.16 36.43
N ARG A 44 -113.44 87.74 35.76
CA ARG A 44 -114.56 87.38 34.85
C ARG A 44 -114.86 88.70 34.07
N ILE A 45 -115.79 88.91 33.15
CA ILE A 45 -117.25 88.67 33.10
C ILE A 45 -117.66 88.78 31.62
N GLY A 46 -118.60 87.96 31.15
CA GLY A 46 -119.33 88.22 29.92
C GLY A 46 -120.61 89.03 30.22
N GLY A 47 -120.82 90.14 29.53
CA GLY A 47 -121.99 91.03 29.70
C GLY A 47 -122.42 91.64 28.37
N ARG A 48 -123.72 91.66 28.09
CA ARG A 48 -124.29 92.03 26.78
C ARG A 48 -125.17 93.28 26.88
N LYS A 49 -125.06 94.16 25.88
CA LYS A 49 -125.96 95.29 25.52
C LYS A 49 -125.83 96.63 26.27
N ARG A 50 -126.25 97.64 25.49
CA ARG A 50 -126.61 99.04 25.78
C ARG A 50 -125.49 100.08 25.74
N PHE A 51 -125.55 100.89 24.68
CA PHE A 51 -124.94 102.22 24.57
C PHE A 51 -125.04 103.02 25.88
N LYS A 52 -123.92 103.61 26.29
CA LYS A 52 -123.87 104.99 26.76
C LYS A 52 -122.98 105.75 25.77
N LEU A 53 -123.34 106.99 25.45
CA LEU A 53 -122.56 107.81 24.53
C LEU A 53 -121.37 108.40 25.30
N ASP A 54 -120.19 107.80 25.13
CA ASP A 54 -118.96 108.30 25.74
C ASP A 54 -118.35 109.37 24.82
N LEU A 55 -117.96 110.54 25.37
CA LEU A 55 -117.48 111.68 24.56
C LEU A 55 -116.03 111.51 24.07
N ASN A 56 -115.60 110.26 23.89
CA ASN A 56 -114.31 109.85 23.36
C ASN A 56 -114.44 109.16 21.97
N ASP A 57 -115.64 108.75 21.55
CA ASP A 57 -115.87 108.27 20.17
C ASP A 57 -115.92 109.46 19.20
N ILE A 58 -114.90 109.59 18.35
CA ILE A 58 -114.68 110.73 17.43
C ILE A 58 -115.52 110.64 16.13
N ASP A 59 -116.21 109.52 15.90
CA ASP A 59 -116.92 109.26 14.65
C ASP A 59 -118.45 109.52 14.69
N ASN A 60 -119.04 109.80 15.87
CA ASN A 60 -120.51 109.81 16.06
C ASN A 60 -121.07 111.00 16.87
N VAL A 61 -120.43 112.17 16.85
CA VAL A 61 -120.91 113.37 17.55
C VAL A 61 -121.58 114.37 16.59
N ASN A 62 -122.89 114.58 16.74
CA ASN A 62 -123.64 115.59 16.00
C ASN A 62 -123.20 117.01 16.38
N THR A 63 -122.50 117.70 15.47
CA THR A 63 -121.82 118.98 15.73
C THR A 63 -122.77 120.18 15.93
N THR A 64 -124.04 120.03 15.57
CA THR A 64 -125.07 121.10 15.57
C THR A 64 -125.64 121.46 16.95
N VAL A 65 -125.37 120.67 17.99
CA VAL A 65 -125.96 120.83 19.34
C VAL A 65 -124.91 121.20 20.42
N LEU A 66 -123.63 121.26 20.06
CA LEU A 66 -122.55 121.50 21.04
C LEU A 66 -122.30 122.99 21.30
N THR A 67 -122.31 123.38 22.57
CA THR A 67 -121.85 124.71 23.01
C THR A 67 -120.36 124.91 22.69
N ARG A 68 -119.93 126.14 22.36
CA ARG A 68 -118.54 126.49 21.95
C ARG A 68 -117.42 125.86 22.80
N LYS A 69 -117.62 125.73 24.13
CA LYS A 69 -116.65 125.09 25.05
C LYS A 69 -116.48 123.57 24.83
N MET A 70 -117.52 122.88 24.36
CA MET A 70 -117.48 121.43 24.08
C MET A 70 -116.78 121.16 22.75
N LEU A 71 -117.09 121.92 21.70
CA LEU A 71 -116.38 121.87 20.41
C LEU A 71 -114.88 122.14 20.55
N LEU A 72 -114.48 123.08 21.41
CA LEU A 72 -113.06 123.34 21.69
C LEU A 72 -112.35 122.15 22.36
N ARG A 73 -113.01 121.43 23.29
CA ARG A 73 -112.46 120.19 23.88
C ARG A 73 -112.34 119.07 22.84
N TYR A 74 -113.33 118.95 21.96
CA TYR A 74 -113.36 117.94 20.90
C TYR A 74 -112.19 118.14 19.92
N LEU A 75 -111.99 119.38 19.43
CA LEU A 75 -110.86 119.74 18.60
C LEU A 75 -109.51 119.53 19.33
N GLN A 76 -109.42 119.87 20.62
CA GLN A 76 -108.22 119.58 21.42
C GLN A 76 -107.93 118.08 21.54
N ASN A 77 -108.94 117.21 21.57
CA ASN A 77 -108.74 115.76 21.60
C ASN A 77 -108.30 115.24 20.21
N ILE A 78 -108.92 115.68 19.12
CA ILE A 78 -108.48 115.34 17.76
C ILE A 78 -107.03 115.78 17.52
N CYS A 79 -106.66 117.01 17.91
CA CYS A 79 -105.27 117.47 17.80
C CYS A 79 -104.29 116.60 18.60
N LYS A 80 -104.67 116.11 19.79
CA LYS A 80 -103.83 115.19 20.57
C LYS A 80 -103.66 113.86 19.87
N GLU A 81 -104.72 113.25 19.36
CA GLU A 81 -104.62 111.96 18.66
C GLU A 81 -103.85 112.07 17.35
N ILE A 82 -103.99 113.18 16.60
CA ILE A 82 -103.14 113.44 15.42
C ILE A 82 -101.65 113.56 15.80
N ILE A 83 -101.34 114.26 16.90
CA ILE A 83 -99.96 114.33 17.42
C ILE A 83 -99.47 112.94 17.88
N ARG A 84 -100.33 112.15 18.54
CA ARG A 84 -100.02 110.79 18.99
C ARG A 84 -99.75 109.86 17.82
N GLU A 85 -100.58 109.89 16.78
CA GLU A 85 -100.36 109.17 15.53
C GLU A 85 -99.06 109.58 14.84
N GLN A 86 -98.71 110.87 14.83
CA GLN A 86 -97.44 111.33 14.26
C GLN A 86 -96.24 110.84 15.07
N GLN A 87 -96.33 110.84 16.40
CA GLN A 87 -95.31 110.27 17.28
C GLN A 87 -95.18 108.75 17.10
N GLU A 88 -96.29 108.02 17.01
CA GLU A 88 -96.29 106.57 16.72
C GLU A 88 -95.68 106.29 15.34
N LYS A 89 -96.10 107.00 14.28
CA LYS A 89 -95.53 106.86 12.93
C LYS A 89 -94.03 107.17 12.90
N TRP A 90 -93.57 108.18 13.66
CA TRP A 90 -92.15 108.50 13.81
C TRP A 90 -91.39 107.40 14.56
N MET A 91 -91.95 106.87 15.66
CA MET A 91 -91.38 105.75 16.41
C MET A 91 -91.28 104.49 15.55
N TYR A 92 -92.34 104.13 14.82
CA TYR A 92 -92.32 103.00 13.88
C TYR A 92 -91.30 103.21 12.76
N HIS A 93 -91.16 104.42 12.22
CA HIS A 93 -90.14 104.70 11.21
C HIS A 93 -88.72 104.58 11.80
N ARG A 94 -88.48 105.11 13.01
CA ARG A 94 -87.19 104.99 13.72
C ARG A 94 -86.86 103.52 14.05
N GLN A 95 -87.84 102.74 14.53
CA GLN A 95 -87.70 101.30 14.78
C GLN A 95 -87.42 100.53 13.49
N LYS A 96 -88.13 100.83 12.39
CA LYS A 96 -87.87 100.22 11.08
C LYS A 96 -86.44 100.48 10.62
N GLN A 97 -85.95 101.72 10.70
CA GLN A 97 -84.58 102.06 10.32
C GLN A 97 -83.54 101.34 11.20
N ILE A 98 -83.79 101.23 12.51
CA ILE A 98 -82.92 100.47 13.43
C ILE A 98 -82.90 98.98 13.06
N ILE A 99 -84.06 98.35 12.88
CA ILE A 99 -84.18 96.93 12.49
C ILE A 99 -83.50 96.68 11.13
N MET A 100 -83.68 97.59 10.17
CA MET A 100 -83.06 97.49 8.85
C MET A 100 -81.53 97.61 8.93
N SER A 101 -81.00 98.53 9.75
CA SER A 101 -79.56 98.63 10.02
C SER A 101 -78.99 97.38 10.70
N TYR A 102 -79.70 96.79 11.66
CA TYR A 102 -79.28 95.51 12.27
C TYR A 102 -79.35 94.36 11.27
N TRP A 103 -80.33 94.36 10.36
CA TRP A 103 -80.43 93.36 9.29
C TRP A 103 -79.26 93.48 8.31
N ASP A 104 -78.94 94.68 7.82
CA ASP A 104 -77.80 94.90 6.92
C ASP A 104 -76.46 94.59 7.60
N ILE A 105 -76.26 94.96 8.88
CA ILE A 105 -75.07 94.58 9.66
C ILE A 105 -74.97 93.05 9.80
N SER A 106 -76.06 92.38 10.21
CA SER A 106 -76.07 90.92 10.42
C SER A 106 -75.87 90.16 9.10
N LYS A 107 -76.40 90.71 8.01
CA LYS A 107 -76.26 90.20 6.63
C LYS A 107 -74.82 90.37 6.14
N ASN A 108 -74.18 91.51 6.37
CA ASN A 108 -72.79 91.74 6.00
C ASN A 108 -71.86 90.83 6.80
N ALA A 109 -72.00 90.76 8.13
CA ALA A 109 -71.26 89.82 8.98
C ALA A 109 -71.46 88.35 8.55
N LEU A 110 -72.65 87.98 8.08
CA LEU A 110 -72.92 86.66 7.52
C LEU A 110 -72.27 86.42 6.14
N GLN A 111 -72.00 87.45 5.34
CA GLN A 111 -71.20 87.30 4.11
C GLN A 111 -69.69 87.30 4.41
N GLU A 112 -69.23 88.15 5.33
CA GLU A 112 -67.85 88.18 5.84
C GLU A 112 -67.46 86.79 6.38
N ALA A 113 -68.24 86.24 7.32
CA ALA A 113 -68.01 84.89 7.85
C ALA A 113 -68.06 83.77 6.79
N LYS A 114 -68.78 83.95 5.68
CA LYS A 114 -68.77 82.99 4.54
C LYS A 114 -67.54 83.16 3.65
N VAL A 115 -67.02 84.37 3.50
CA VAL A 115 -65.77 84.63 2.79
C VAL A 115 -64.59 84.12 3.61
N GLU A 116 -64.59 84.33 4.93
CA GLU A 116 -63.62 83.76 5.86
C GLU A 116 -63.66 82.23 5.87
N LEU A 117 -64.86 81.63 5.93
CA LEU A 117 -65.02 80.17 5.81
C LEU A 117 -64.40 79.66 4.50
N ARG A 118 -64.75 80.25 3.36
CA ARG A 118 -64.19 79.87 2.05
C ARG A 118 -62.68 80.05 1.98
N TYR A 119 -62.13 81.10 2.58
CA TYR A 119 -60.69 81.35 2.62
C TYR A 119 -59.96 80.36 3.55
N ALA A 120 -60.63 79.87 4.59
CA ALA A 120 -60.13 78.77 5.42
C ALA A 120 -60.25 77.41 4.70
N GLU A 121 -61.31 77.20 3.91
CA GLU A 121 -61.50 76.02 3.05
C GLU A 121 -60.41 75.96 1.98
N THR A 122 -60.19 77.02 1.18
CA THR A 122 -59.12 77.03 0.16
C THR A 122 -57.73 76.89 0.77
N LYS A 123 -57.46 77.47 1.95
CA LYS A 123 -56.19 77.26 2.66
C LYS A 123 -55.99 75.83 3.17
N LEU A 124 -57.08 75.15 3.51
CA LEU A 124 -57.03 73.74 3.90
C LEU A 124 -56.78 72.86 2.67
N GLU A 125 -57.38 73.20 1.51
CA GLU A 125 -57.11 72.56 0.22
C GLU A 125 -55.65 72.78 -0.23
N GLU A 126 -55.16 74.03 -0.25
CA GLU A 126 -53.75 74.38 -0.52
C GLU A 126 -52.78 73.57 0.37
N ALA A 127 -53.06 73.51 1.68
CA ALA A 127 -52.23 72.75 2.61
C ALA A 127 -52.33 71.22 2.42
N ILE A 128 -53.45 70.69 1.91
CA ILE A 128 -53.59 69.27 1.57
C ILE A 128 -52.78 68.96 0.30
N ASP A 129 -52.88 69.79 -0.73
CA ASP A 129 -52.13 69.65 -1.99
C ASP A 129 -50.61 69.72 -1.74
N ASP A 130 -50.13 70.68 -0.93
CA ASP A 130 -48.72 70.75 -0.52
C ASP A 130 -48.26 69.48 0.22
N ASN A 131 -49.09 68.95 1.14
CA ASN A 131 -48.80 67.69 1.84
C ASN A 131 -48.78 66.48 0.89
N GLU A 132 -49.65 66.43 -0.13
CA GLU A 132 -49.61 65.38 -1.15
C GLU A 132 -48.37 65.49 -2.04
N ILE A 133 -47.97 66.70 -2.43
CA ILE A 133 -46.75 66.98 -3.19
C ILE A 133 -45.52 66.55 -2.38
N GLU A 134 -45.39 66.95 -1.12
CA GLU A 134 -44.32 66.50 -0.23
C GLU A 134 -44.30 64.96 -0.08
N LEU A 135 -45.45 64.36 0.23
CA LEU A 135 -45.59 62.92 0.37
C LEU A 135 -45.16 62.17 -0.91
N ASN A 136 -45.46 62.72 -2.09
CA ASN A 136 -45.04 62.17 -3.37
C ASN A 136 -43.53 62.37 -3.62
N GLN A 137 -42.94 63.51 -3.25
CA GLN A 137 -41.48 63.67 -3.25
C GLN A 137 -40.80 62.65 -2.31
N TRP A 138 -41.34 62.41 -1.12
CA TRP A 138 -40.81 61.43 -0.17
C TRP A 138 -40.93 59.99 -0.70
N LYS A 139 -42.06 59.62 -1.33
CA LYS A 139 -42.19 58.34 -2.06
C LYS A 139 -41.09 58.20 -3.12
N CYS A 140 -40.87 59.21 -3.95
CA CYS A 140 -39.84 59.20 -4.99
C CYS A 140 -38.42 59.07 -4.42
N LYS A 141 -38.09 59.82 -3.36
CA LYS A 141 -36.80 59.72 -2.64
C LYS A 141 -36.58 58.31 -2.09
N VAL A 142 -37.58 57.70 -1.45
CA VAL A 142 -37.49 56.31 -0.95
C VAL A 142 -37.33 55.30 -2.08
N MET A 143 -38.10 55.43 -3.17
CA MET A 143 -38.00 54.54 -4.34
C MET A 143 -36.63 54.62 -5.02
N HIS A 144 -36.03 55.82 -5.11
CA HIS A 144 -34.66 56.00 -5.61
C HIS A 144 -33.64 55.33 -4.69
N ILE A 145 -33.69 55.55 -3.37
CA ILE A 145 -32.78 54.91 -2.40
C ILE A 145 -32.91 53.37 -2.45
N MET A 146 -34.13 52.83 -2.60
CA MET A 146 -34.35 51.40 -2.75
C MET A 146 -33.82 50.84 -4.07
N TYR A 147 -33.95 51.59 -5.17
CA TYR A 147 -33.38 51.23 -6.46
C TYR A 147 -31.84 51.25 -6.42
N ASP A 148 -31.25 52.30 -5.86
CA ASP A 148 -29.81 52.48 -5.72
C ASP A 148 -29.21 51.39 -4.84
N HIS A 149 -29.81 51.10 -3.68
CA HIS A 149 -29.36 50.00 -2.82
C HIS A 149 -29.44 48.64 -3.54
N LYS A 150 -30.53 48.37 -4.28
CA LYS A 150 -30.69 47.16 -5.09
C LYS A 150 -29.65 47.08 -6.23
N SER A 151 -29.33 48.22 -6.85
CA SER A 151 -28.32 48.35 -7.91
C SER A 151 -26.90 48.13 -7.34
N SER A 152 -26.58 48.77 -6.22
CA SER A 152 -25.31 48.59 -5.49
C SER A 152 -25.12 47.13 -5.04
N LEU A 153 -26.14 46.48 -4.48
CA LEU A 153 -26.10 45.05 -4.15
C LEU A 153 -25.87 44.19 -5.40
N ALA A 154 -26.61 44.42 -6.49
CA ALA A 154 -26.43 43.68 -7.73
C ALA A 154 -25.02 43.86 -8.32
N ASN A 155 -24.45 45.06 -8.24
CA ASN A 155 -23.09 45.34 -8.68
C ASN A 155 -22.04 44.72 -7.77
N PHE A 156 -22.24 44.74 -6.44
CA PHE A 156 -21.38 44.06 -5.47
C PHE A 156 -21.36 42.54 -5.68
N PHE A 157 -22.51 41.90 -5.92
CA PHE A 157 -22.58 40.48 -6.27
C PHE A 157 -21.90 40.17 -7.62
N ARG A 158 -22.10 41.02 -8.64
CA ARG A 158 -21.40 40.90 -9.95
C ARG A 158 -19.89 41.12 -9.84
N GLN A 159 -19.42 41.96 -8.91
CA GLN A 159 -18.00 42.14 -8.63
C GLN A 159 -17.42 40.92 -7.91
N SER A 160 -18.02 40.53 -6.78
CA SER A 160 -17.63 39.35 -6.00
C SER A 160 -17.59 38.06 -6.84
N PHE A 161 -18.50 37.92 -7.80
CA PHE A 161 -18.53 36.79 -8.73
C PHE A 161 -17.39 36.85 -9.77
N ARG A 162 -17.09 38.03 -10.33
CA ARG A 162 -15.97 38.21 -11.27
C ARG A 162 -14.63 37.99 -10.58
N GLU A 163 -14.43 38.55 -9.41
CA GLU A 163 -13.22 38.36 -8.59
C GLU A 163 -13.01 36.88 -8.25
N ARG A 164 -14.09 36.15 -7.89
CA ARG A 164 -14.02 34.70 -7.70
C ARG A 164 -13.67 33.96 -8.98
N LYS A 165 -14.32 34.25 -10.12
CA LYS A 165 -14.03 33.55 -11.38
C LYS A 165 -12.59 33.81 -11.82
N GLN A 166 -12.08 35.04 -11.69
CA GLN A 166 -10.67 35.35 -11.96
C GLN A 166 -9.73 34.50 -11.09
N VAL A 167 -10.01 34.36 -9.79
CA VAL A 167 -9.21 33.48 -8.89
C VAL A 167 -9.32 31.99 -9.28
N GLU A 168 -10.49 31.52 -9.72
CA GLU A 168 -10.64 30.17 -10.27
C GLU A 168 -9.85 29.98 -11.56
N ASP A 169 -9.93 30.93 -12.51
CA ASP A 169 -9.24 30.90 -13.80
C ASP A 169 -7.70 30.93 -13.61
N ASP A 170 -7.21 31.75 -12.67
CA ASP A 170 -5.82 31.79 -12.18
C ASP A 170 -5.36 30.42 -11.67
N PHE A 171 -6.20 29.72 -10.90
CA PHE A 171 -5.89 28.38 -10.41
C PHE A 171 -5.92 27.34 -11.55
N GLU A 172 -6.88 27.41 -12.46
CA GLU A 172 -6.94 26.55 -13.66
C GLU A 172 -5.73 26.74 -14.57
N GLU A 173 -5.19 27.96 -14.72
CA GLU A 173 -3.95 28.21 -15.46
C GLU A 173 -2.72 27.64 -14.72
N ARG A 174 -2.59 27.88 -13.40
CA ARG A 174 -1.49 27.30 -12.59
C ARG A 174 -1.49 25.77 -12.63
N ILE A 175 -2.67 25.14 -12.61
CA ILE A 175 -2.81 23.68 -12.76
C ILE A 175 -2.29 23.24 -14.14
N ARG A 176 -2.72 23.89 -15.24
CA ARG A 176 -2.25 23.58 -16.60
C ARG A 176 -0.73 23.73 -16.77
N VAL A 177 -0.13 24.75 -16.15
CA VAL A 177 1.34 24.91 -16.13
C VAL A 177 2.02 23.75 -15.39
N LEU A 178 1.54 23.40 -14.19
CA LEU A 178 2.07 22.28 -13.41
C LEU A 178 1.91 20.92 -14.13
N GLU A 179 0.80 20.69 -14.83
CA GLU A 179 0.59 19.50 -15.66
C GLU A 179 1.59 19.43 -16.83
N SER A 180 1.82 20.56 -17.51
CA SER A 180 2.83 20.69 -18.56
C SER A 180 4.24 20.41 -18.04
N ASP A 181 4.59 20.98 -16.88
CA ASP A 181 5.88 20.75 -16.24
C ASP A 181 6.07 19.27 -15.86
N VAL A 182 5.08 18.64 -15.23
CA VAL A 182 5.09 17.20 -14.87
C VAL A 182 5.24 16.33 -16.11
N GLN A 183 4.58 16.68 -17.23
CA GLN A 183 4.82 16.00 -18.51
C GLN A 183 6.25 16.21 -19.03
N SER A 184 6.81 17.42 -18.91
CA SER A 184 8.19 17.71 -19.32
C SER A 184 9.21 16.91 -18.49
N TRP A 185 8.99 16.79 -17.17
CA TRP A 185 9.83 16.02 -16.26
C TRP A 185 9.73 14.53 -16.53
N ARG A 186 8.53 14.00 -16.82
CA ARG A 186 8.34 12.61 -17.24
C ARG A 186 9.07 12.27 -18.54
N ARG A 187 9.13 13.20 -19.50
CA ARG A 187 9.93 13.02 -20.73
C ARG A 187 11.43 13.00 -20.41
N LYS A 188 11.95 14.00 -19.69
CA LYS A 188 13.35 14.07 -19.27
C LYS A 188 13.80 12.81 -18.50
N ASP A 189 12.97 12.30 -17.60
CA ASP A 189 13.24 11.07 -16.84
C ASP A 189 13.31 9.83 -17.74
N SER A 190 12.36 9.70 -18.68
CA SER A 190 12.39 8.66 -19.72
C SER A 190 13.63 8.76 -20.62
N ASP A 191 14.02 9.97 -21.03
CA ASP A 191 15.20 10.21 -21.87
C ASP A 191 16.50 9.85 -21.13
N VAL A 192 16.61 10.21 -19.85
CA VAL A 192 17.72 9.81 -18.96
C VAL A 192 17.76 8.29 -18.80
N GLY A 193 16.61 7.64 -18.65
CA GLY A 193 16.48 6.18 -18.65
C GLY A 193 17.02 5.55 -19.93
N VAL A 194 16.56 6.01 -21.10
CA VAL A 194 17.00 5.52 -22.42
C VAL A 194 18.51 5.72 -22.62
N VAL A 195 19.06 6.87 -22.24
CA VAL A 195 20.51 7.14 -22.32
C VAL A 195 21.31 6.25 -21.35
N GLY A 196 20.80 6.00 -20.14
CA GLY A 196 21.39 5.06 -19.20
C GLY A 196 21.42 3.63 -19.75
N ASP A 197 20.33 3.22 -20.39
CA ASP A 197 20.15 1.90 -20.98
C ASP A 197 21.06 1.69 -22.21
N GLN A 198 21.24 2.74 -23.04
CA GLN A 198 22.22 2.75 -24.14
C GLN A 198 23.67 2.63 -23.62
N ARG A 199 24.03 3.37 -22.56
CA ARG A 199 25.36 3.26 -21.93
C ARG A 199 25.58 1.85 -21.36
N MET A 200 24.59 1.28 -20.69
CA MET A 200 24.63 -0.08 -20.14
C MET A 200 24.78 -1.14 -21.25
N LYS A 201 24.08 -0.99 -22.38
CA LYS A 201 24.27 -1.83 -23.58
C LYS A 201 25.68 -1.68 -24.17
N GLY A 202 26.22 -0.46 -24.17
CA GLY A 202 27.60 -0.16 -24.57
C GLY A 202 28.65 -0.90 -23.73
N PHE A 203 28.59 -0.76 -22.39
CA PHE A 203 29.51 -1.47 -21.48
C PHE A 203 29.39 -2.99 -21.60
N LYS A 204 28.16 -3.54 -21.70
CA LYS A 204 27.95 -4.98 -21.93
C LYS A 204 28.60 -5.46 -23.24
N LEU A 205 28.54 -4.66 -24.31
CA LEU A 205 29.19 -4.97 -25.58
C LEU A 205 30.72 -4.85 -25.49
N GLN A 206 31.26 -3.89 -24.73
CA GLN A 206 32.70 -3.77 -24.46
C GLN A 206 33.22 -4.99 -23.70
N HIS A 207 32.62 -5.34 -22.56
CA HIS A 207 33.01 -6.52 -21.78
C HIS A 207 32.83 -7.84 -22.55
N SER A 208 31.82 -7.94 -23.42
CA SER A 208 31.67 -9.09 -24.33
C SER A 208 32.82 -9.18 -25.34
N LYS A 209 33.31 -8.06 -25.87
CA LYS A 209 34.49 -8.01 -26.75
C LYS A 209 35.78 -8.36 -26.00
N GLU A 210 35.98 -7.79 -24.81
CA GLU A 210 37.12 -8.07 -23.93
C GLU A 210 37.19 -9.55 -23.54
N ALA A 211 36.08 -10.15 -23.13
CA ALA A 211 36.00 -11.59 -22.83
C ALA A 211 36.30 -12.44 -24.08
N SER A 212 35.77 -12.05 -25.24
CA SER A 212 36.04 -12.73 -26.53
C SER A 212 37.49 -12.56 -27.01
N GLU A 213 38.17 -11.47 -26.64
CA GLU A 213 39.61 -11.30 -26.86
C GLU A 213 40.44 -12.14 -25.89
N LEU A 214 40.07 -12.19 -24.62
CA LEU A 214 40.75 -12.96 -23.59
C LEU A 214 40.66 -14.47 -23.90
N GLN A 215 39.49 -14.96 -24.30
CA GLN A 215 39.32 -16.33 -24.82
C GLN A 215 40.22 -16.57 -26.06
N ARG A 216 40.26 -15.64 -27.01
CA ARG A 216 41.16 -15.72 -28.17
C ARG A 216 42.64 -15.60 -27.82
N ARG A 217 43.03 -15.05 -26.66
CA ARG A 217 44.41 -15.09 -26.14
C ARG A 217 44.69 -16.49 -25.60
N TYR A 218 43.92 -16.95 -24.60
CA TYR A 218 44.08 -18.29 -24.02
C TYR A 218 44.04 -19.43 -25.04
N LEU A 219 43.21 -19.38 -26.08
CA LEU A 219 43.19 -20.39 -27.15
C LEU A 219 44.48 -20.40 -27.99
N ARG A 220 45.10 -19.24 -28.23
CA ARG A 220 46.42 -19.16 -28.90
C ARG A 220 47.53 -19.66 -27.98
N ASP A 221 47.51 -19.23 -26.72
CA ASP A 221 48.52 -19.60 -25.73
C ASP A 221 48.49 -21.13 -25.46
N TRP A 222 47.30 -21.71 -25.39
CA TRP A 222 47.09 -23.17 -25.27
C TRP A 222 47.58 -23.92 -26.52
N ALA A 223 47.27 -23.44 -27.73
CA ALA A 223 47.75 -24.07 -28.97
C ALA A 223 49.28 -23.98 -29.12
N GLN A 224 49.91 -22.90 -28.66
CA GLN A 224 51.38 -22.81 -28.59
C GLN A 224 51.96 -23.79 -27.57
N LEU A 225 51.34 -23.89 -26.39
CA LEU A 225 51.78 -24.79 -25.33
C LEU A 225 51.67 -26.26 -25.74
N ASP A 226 50.56 -26.65 -26.37
CA ASP A 226 50.36 -27.98 -26.97
C ASP A 226 51.42 -28.27 -28.03
N HIS A 227 51.66 -27.35 -28.97
CA HIS A 227 52.71 -27.51 -29.99
C HIS A 227 54.11 -27.68 -29.34
N ILE A 228 54.42 -26.97 -28.26
CA ILE A 228 55.70 -27.12 -27.53
C ILE A 228 55.79 -28.52 -26.90
N TYR A 229 54.74 -29.00 -26.24
CA TYR A 229 54.74 -30.34 -25.64
C TYR A 229 54.76 -31.46 -26.69
N ASN A 230 53.97 -31.37 -27.75
CA ASN A 230 53.96 -32.34 -28.85
C ASN A 230 55.31 -32.37 -29.60
N ARG A 231 55.98 -31.22 -29.77
CA ARG A 231 57.36 -31.16 -30.29
C ARG A 231 58.37 -31.83 -29.33
N ARG A 232 58.26 -31.60 -28.02
CA ARG A 232 59.14 -32.24 -27.02
C ARG A 232 58.92 -33.76 -26.95
N TYR A 233 57.66 -34.21 -27.00
CA TYR A 233 57.28 -35.62 -26.99
C TYR A 233 57.76 -36.35 -28.25
N THR A 234 57.57 -35.78 -29.44
CA THR A 234 58.09 -36.36 -30.69
C THR A 234 59.62 -36.40 -30.75
N ILE A 235 60.32 -35.41 -30.18
CA ILE A 235 61.79 -35.47 -30.03
C ILE A 235 62.19 -36.64 -29.11
N LEU A 236 61.55 -36.77 -27.94
CA LEU A 236 61.84 -37.85 -26.97
C LEU A 236 61.57 -39.25 -27.54
N LEU A 237 60.41 -39.44 -28.20
CA LEU A 237 60.10 -40.68 -28.91
C LEU A 237 61.15 -41.02 -29.98
N ASN A 238 61.64 -40.01 -30.70
CA ASN A 238 62.66 -40.19 -31.72
C ASN A 238 64.06 -40.42 -31.14
N GLN A 239 64.35 -39.99 -29.90
CA GLN A 239 65.56 -40.40 -29.18
C GLN A 239 65.45 -41.87 -28.80
N TYR A 240 64.40 -42.26 -28.05
CA TYR A 240 64.19 -43.65 -27.63
C TYR A 240 64.17 -44.65 -28.79
N LYS A 241 63.57 -44.29 -29.94
CA LYS A 241 63.60 -45.10 -31.18
C LYS A 241 64.96 -45.18 -31.87
N ARG A 242 65.89 -44.24 -31.63
CA ARG A 242 67.30 -44.36 -32.07
C ARG A 242 68.07 -45.25 -31.11
N ASP A 243 67.86 -45.07 -29.81
CA ASP A 243 68.57 -45.80 -28.76
C ASP A 243 68.26 -47.31 -28.84
N GLN A 244 66.98 -47.67 -28.97
CA GLN A 244 66.55 -49.06 -29.25
C GLN A 244 67.17 -49.63 -30.54
N LYS A 245 67.27 -48.83 -31.61
CA LYS A 245 67.91 -49.28 -32.87
C LYS A 245 69.42 -49.47 -32.70
N ALA A 246 70.08 -48.61 -31.93
CA ALA A 246 71.49 -48.76 -31.61
C ALA A 246 71.75 -50.02 -30.79
N GLU A 247 70.95 -50.28 -29.75
CA GLU A 247 71.02 -51.50 -28.94
C GLU A 247 70.82 -52.77 -29.80
N ILE A 248 69.81 -52.80 -30.68
CA ILE A 248 69.58 -53.90 -31.61
C ILE A 248 70.80 -54.11 -32.53
N ILE A 249 71.37 -53.03 -33.09
CA ILE A 249 72.56 -53.10 -33.95
C ILE A 249 73.80 -53.59 -33.18
N GLU A 250 73.95 -53.22 -31.91
CA GLU A 250 75.04 -53.76 -31.06
C GLU A 250 74.84 -55.22 -30.70
N LEU A 251 73.61 -55.63 -30.35
CA LEU A 251 73.27 -57.03 -30.08
C LEU A 251 73.48 -57.89 -31.33
N GLU A 252 73.09 -57.40 -32.52
CA GLU A 252 73.41 -58.03 -33.80
C GLU A 252 74.92 -58.13 -34.03
N LYS A 253 75.70 -57.08 -33.75
CA LYS A 253 77.17 -57.12 -33.89
C LYS A 253 77.79 -58.16 -32.95
N ARG A 254 77.39 -58.18 -31.67
CA ARG A 254 77.83 -59.17 -30.66
C ARG A 254 77.49 -60.59 -31.12
N LYS A 255 76.26 -60.84 -31.58
CA LYS A 255 75.83 -62.17 -32.06
C LYS A 255 76.50 -62.58 -33.37
N LYS A 256 76.75 -61.66 -34.31
CA LYS A 256 77.55 -61.92 -35.52
C LYS A 256 79.01 -62.24 -35.17
N GLN A 257 79.59 -61.59 -34.15
CA GLN A 257 80.91 -61.94 -33.63
C GLN A 257 80.94 -63.33 -32.98
N GLU A 258 79.95 -63.67 -32.13
CA GLU A 258 79.82 -65.02 -31.55
C GLU A 258 79.69 -66.10 -32.64
N ILE A 259 78.83 -65.89 -33.64
CA ILE A 259 78.65 -66.79 -34.79
C ILE A 259 79.97 -66.95 -35.57
N ASN A 260 80.69 -65.85 -35.84
CA ASN A 260 81.97 -65.91 -36.55
C ASN A 260 83.05 -66.64 -35.74
N ALA A 261 83.11 -66.44 -34.42
CA ALA A 261 84.02 -67.16 -33.54
C ALA A 261 83.71 -68.67 -33.49
N LEU A 262 82.41 -69.02 -33.42
CA LEU A 262 81.94 -70.41 -33.46
C LEU A 262 82.25 -71.06 -34.83
N MET A 263 82.04 -70.35 -35.93
CA MET A 263 82.43 -70.79 -37.27
C MET A 263 83.94 -71.02 -37.39
N GLN A 264 84.78 -70.12 -36.85
CA GLN A 264 86.23 -70.32 -36.81
C GLN A 264 86.64 -71.50 -35.92
N TYR A 265 85.93 -71.75 -34.81
CA TYR A 265 86.15 -72.94 -33.99
C TYR A 265 85.79 -74.22 -34.76
N HIS A 266 84.64 -74.24 -35.44
CA HIS A 266 84.23 -75.36 -36.27
C HIS A 266 85.19 -75.62 -37.43
N THR A 267 85.64 -74.59 -38.19
CA THR A 267 86.60 -74.81 -39.28
C THR A 267 87.96 -75.30 -38.76
N LYS A 268 88.44 -74.81 -37.60
CA LYS A 268 89.62 -75.37 -36.92
C LYS A 268 89.40 -76.83 -36.48
N SER A 269 88.20 -77.17 -35.99
CA SER A 269 87.85 -78.54 -35.60
C SER A 269 87.76 -79.47 -36.82
N PHE A 270 87.14 -79.04 -37.92
CA PHE A 270 87.10 -79.77 -39.19
C PHE A 270 88.49 -79.91 -39.81
N ALA A 271 89.36 -78.91 -39.70
CA ALA A 271 90.76 -79.01 -40.13
C ALA A 271 91.53 -80.05 -39.30
N LYS A 272 91.38 -80.06 -37.97
CA LYS A 272 91.94 -81.11 -37.10
C LYS A 272 91.39 -82.50 -37.45
N MET A 273 90.08 -82.62 -37.66
CA MET A 273 89.42 -83.87 -38.06
C MET A 273 89.92 -84.35 -39.43
N LYS A 274 90.05 -83.47 -40.42
CA LYS A 274 90.62 -83.77 -41.74
C LYS A 274 92.10 -84.13 -41.67
N ALA A 275 92.88 -83.51 -40.79
CA ALA A 275 94.28 -83.89 -40.55
C ALA A 275 94.38 -85.26 -39.85
N PHE A 276 93.51 -85.55 -38.88
CA PHE A 276 93.43 -86.86 -38.23
C PHE A 276 93.03 -87.97 -39.20
N TYR A 277 91.94 -87.82 -39.96
CA TYR A 277 91.60 -88.75 -41.03
C TYR A 277 92.64 -88.78 -42.14
N GLY A 278 93.33 -87.68 -42.43
CA GLY A 278 94.49 -87.65 -43.33
C GLY A 278 95.64 -88.52 -42.82
N SER A 279 95.96 -88.45 -41.53
CA SER A 279 96.96 -89.32 -40.90
C SER A 279 96.52 -90.78 -40.81
N ILE A 280 95.21 -91.05 -40.60
CA ILE A 280 94.66 -92.41 -40.68
C ILE A 280 94.71 -92.92 -42.11
N VAL A 281 94.38 -92.13 -43.13
CA VAL A 281 94.46 -92.53 -44.54
C VAL A 281 95.92 -92.72 -44.97
N LEU A 282 96.85 -91.88 -44.52
CA LEU A 282 98.28 -92.05 -44.79
C LEU A 282 98.85 -93.28 -44.08
N ASN A 283 98.51 -93.50 -42.80
CA ASN A 283 98.89 -94.69 -42.05
C ASN A 283 98.24 -95.95 -42.62
N ASN A 284 96.97 -95.88 -43.05
CA ASN A 284 96.29 -97.00 -43.69
C ASN A 284 96.82 -97.25 -45.10
N TRP A 285 97.26 -96.23 -45.83
CA TRP A 285 97.93 -96.39 -47.13
C TRP A 285 99.32 -97.02 -46.96
N TYR A 286 100.09 -96.60 -45.95
CA TYR A 286 101.37 -97.20 -45.58
C TYR A 286 101.20 -98.65 -45.08
N MET A 287 100.18 -98.89 -44.24
CA MET A 287 99.77 -100.21 -43.79
C MET A 287 99.33 -101.08 -44.98
N ILE A 288 98.50 -100.56 -45.90
CA ILE A 288 98.10 -101.24 -47.14
C ILE A 288 99.32 -101.52 -48.03
N GLY A 289 100.34 -100.65 -48.07
CA GLY A 289 101.62 -100.91 -48.72
C GLY A 289 102.33 -102.12 -48.11
N THR A 290 102.60 -102.09 -46.80
CA THR A 290 103.23 -103.23 -46.10
C THR A 290 102.37 -104.50 -46.09
N LEU A 291 101.04 -104.36 -46.17
CA LEU A 291 100.09 -105.47 -46.32
C LEU A 291 99.98 -105.95 -47.77
N ALA A 292 100.33 -105.14 -48.78
CA ALA A 292 100.42 -105.55 -50.17
C ALA A 292 101.73 -106.32 -50.42
N GLU A 293 102.84 -105.87 -49.82
CA GLU A 293 104.09 -106.65 -49.74
C GLU A 293 103.84 -107.98 -49.02
N LYS A 294 103.19 -107.95 -47.85
CA LYS A 294 102.79 -109.17 -47.13
C LYS A 294 101.72 -109.98 -47.86
N LEU A 295 100.88 -109.40 -48.72
CA LEU A 295 99.92 -110.15 -49.57
C LEU A 295 100.59 -110.75 -50.82
N GLN A 296 101.71 -110.22 -51.27
CA GLN A 296 102.60 -110.94 -52.20
C GLN A 296 103.09 -112.23 -51.53
N VAL A 297 103.66 -112.13 -50.32
CA VAL A 297 104.12 -113.28 -49.53
C VAL A 297 102.97 -114.22 -49.14
N LEU A 298 101.83 -113.69 -48.69
CA LEU A 298 100.68 -114.46 -48.23
C LEU A 298 99.83 -115.03 -49.37
N ARG A 299 99.91 -114.52 -50.61
CA ARG A 299 99.28 -115.21 -51.76
C ARG A 299 99.89 -116.59 -51.99
N VAL A 300 101.16 -116.78 -51.64
CA VAL A 300 101.85 -118.09 -51.63
C VAL A 300 101.42 -118.97 -50.44
N GLN A 301 100.54 -118.48 -49.55
CA GLN A 301 100.12 -119.19 -48.33
C GLN A 301 98.58 -119.26 -48.15
N ASN A 302 97.80 -118.41 -48.81
CA ASN A 302 96.35 -118.30 -48.62
C ASN A 302 95.51 -119.33 -49.40
N GLU A 303 96.14 -120.20 -50.19
CA GLU A 303 95.50 -121.41 -50.70
C GLU A 303 95.16 -122.40 -49.55
N CYS A 304 95.74 -122.22 -48.36
CA CYS A 304 95.62 -123.17 -47.24
C CYS A 304 94.57 -122.82 -46.15
N TYR A 305 93.99 -121.61 -46.11
CA TYR A 305 93.27 -121.11 -44.92
C TYR A 305 91.79 -120.71 -45.12
N THR A 306 91.16 -121.09 -46.24
CA THR A 306 89.77 -120.71 -46.57
C THR A 306 88.68 -121.42 -45.73
N ALA A 307 89.04 -122.32 -44.80
CA ALA A 307 88.12 -123.26 -44.14
C ALA A 307 87.52 -122.83 -42.78
N GLU A 308 88.02 -121.77 -42.11
CA GLU A 308 87.73 -121.53 -40.66
C GLU A 308 86.75 -120.39 -40.33
N VAL A 309 86.08 -119.77 -41.31
CA VAL A 309 85.42 -118.47 -41.10
C VAL A 309 83.97 -118.57 -40.58
N GLU A 310 83.20 -119.58 -40.97
CA GLU A 310 81.74 -119.60 -40.87
C GLU A 310 81.17 -119.55 -39.43
N GLN A 311 81.91 -120.02 -38.41
CA GLN A 311 81.41 -120.14 -37.03
C GLN A 311 81.17 -118.83 -36.26
N ARG A 312 81.39 -117.64 -36.85
CA ARG A 312 81.44 -116.37 -36.11
C ARG A 312 80.14 -115.55 -36.08
N GLU A 313 79.15 -115.83 -36.92
CA GLU A 313 78.05 -114.88 -37.16
C GLU A 313 76.92 -114.87 -36.10
N GLU A 314 76.52 -116.03 -35.56
CA GLU A 314 75.30 -116.17 -34.73
C GLU A 314 75.27 -115.29 -33.46
N LYS A 315 76.45 -115.01 -32.87
CA LYS A 315 76.57 -114.32 -31.58
C LYS A 315 76.12 -112.85 -31.62
N LYS A 316 76.01 -112.27 -32.82
CA LYS A 316 75.67 -110.86 -33.07
C LYS A 316 74.21 -110.51 -32.74
N ALA A 317 73.28 -111.47 -32.83
CA ALA A 317 71.84 -111.20 -32.83
C ALA A 317 71.22 -110.94 -31.44
N ARG A 318 71.86 -111.36 -30.34
CA ARG A 318 71.26 -111.30 -28.99
C ARG A 318 71.45 -109.96 -28.27
N MET A 319 72.50 -109.21 -28.61
CA MET A 319 72.86 -107.95 -27.94
C MET A 319 71.90 -106.79 -28.27
N THR A 320 71.27 -106.82 -29.44
CA THR A 320 70.49 -105.68 -30.00
C THR A 320 69.13 -105.46 -29.35
N ASN A 321 68.54 -106.48 -28.70
CA ASN A 321 67.22 -106.36 -28.08
C ASN A 321 67.26 -105.73 -26.67
N LEU A 322 68.34 -105.92 -25.91
CA LEU A 322 68.48 -105.33 -24.57
C LEU A 322 68.65 -103.81 -24.62
N LEU A 323 69.31 -103.28 -25.67
CA LEU A 323 69.53 -101.84 -25.85
C LEU A 323 68.20 -101.05 -25.94
N LYS A 324 67.21 -101.58 -26.66
CA LYS A 324 65.91 -100.91 -26.88
C LYS A 324 65.12 -100.67 -25.60
N GLN A 325 65.13 -101.64 -24.69
CA GLN A 325 64.42 -101.52 -23.41
C GLN A 325 64.98 -100.39 -22.55
N CYS A 326 66.31 -100.17 -22.58
CA CYS A 326 66.95 -99.05 -21.90
C CYS A 326 66.57 -97.69 -22.52
N GLU A 327 66.38 -97.62 -23.85
CA GLU A 327 66.00 -96.38 -24.54
C GLU A 327 64.59 -95.91 -24.17
N ASP A 328 63.62 -96.83 -24.06
CA ASP A 328 62.24 -96.52 -23.67
C ASP A 328 62.14 -95.95 -22.25
N ASP A 329 62.86 -96.55 -21.29
CA ASP A 329 62.87 -96.04 -19.91
C ASP A 329 63.55 -94.68 -19.79
N ILE A 330 64.63 -94.45 -20.55
CA ILE A 330 65.25 -93.12 -20.66
C ILE A 330 64.26 -92.08 -21.20
N GLN A 331 63.35 -92.44 -22.11
CA GLN A 331 62.28 -91.52 -22.56
C GLN A 331 61.25 -91.23 -21.46
N LYS A 332 60.77 -92.25 -20.73
CA LYS A 332 59.83 -92.09 -19.60
C LYS A 332 60.40 -91.16 -18.52
N TYR A 333 61.67 -91.36 -18.14
CA TYR A 333 62.33 -90.48 -17.16
C TYR A 333 62.52 -89.04 -17.67
N LYS A 334 62.81 -88.83 -18.96
CA LYS A 334 62.87 -87.49 -19.56
C LYS A 334 61.51 -86.77 -19.53
N GLN A 335 60.42 -87.46 -19.82
CA GLN A 335 59.05 -86.90 -19.74
C GLN A 335 58.70 -86.49 -18.32
N ASN A 336 58.86 -87.41 -17.34
CA ASN A 336 58.65 -87.14 -15.92
C ASN A 336 59.47 -85.96 -15.38
N LEU A 337 60.75 -85.85 -15.79
CA LEU A 337 61.61 -84.71 -15.45
C LEU A 337 61.09 -83.39 -16.04
N SER A 338 60.48 -83.42 -17.23
CA SER A 338 59.88 -82.24 -17.85
C SER A 338 58.64 -81.76 -17.09
N ASP A 339 57.78 -82.68 -16.64
CA ASP A 339 56.56 -82.34 -15.91
C ASP A 339 56.84 -81.91 -14.47
N TYR A 340 57.88 -82.47 -13.84
CA TYR A 340 58.39 -81.96 -12.57
C TYR A 340 58.87 -80.51 -12.70
N LYS A 341 59.57 -80.16 -13.80
CA LYS A 341 59.99 -78.77 -14.07
C LYS A 341 58.80 -77.83 -14.25
N LYS A 342 57.77 -78.24 -15.02
CA LYS A 342 56.51 -77.46 -15.17
C LYS A 342 55.82 -77.22 -13.82
N LYS A 343 55.64 -78.28 -13.02
CA LYS A 343 55.06 -78.21 -11.67
C LYS A 343 55.88 -77.31 -10.71
N LYS A 344 57.21 -77.31 -10.82
CA LYS A 344 58.10 -76.45 -10.03
C LYS A 344 57.93 -74.95 -10.37
N LEU A 345 57.68 -74.61 -11.63
CA LEU A 345 57.40 -73.23 -12.06
C LEU A 345 56.03 -72.76 -11.53
N LEU A 346 54.96 -73.53 -11.78
CA LEU A 346 53.62 -73.23 -11.25
C LEU A 346 53.60 -73.06 -9.72
N MET A 347 54.41 -73.86 -9.00
CA MET A 347 54.57 -73.75 -7.54
C MET A 347 55.41 -72.54 -7.09
N ALA A 348 56.15 -71.88 -7.99
CA ALA A 348 56.78 -70.58 -7.74
C ALA A 348 55.78 -69.44 -7.99
N ASP A 349 54.98 -69.52 -9.06
CA ASP A 349 53.96 -68.53 -9.42
C ASP A 349 52.87 -68.45 -8.34
N LEU A 350 52.31 -69.59 -7.92
CA LEU A 350 51.35 -69.67 -6.81
C LEU A 350 51.94 -69.12 -5.48
N LYS A 351 53.27 -69.18 -5.28
CA LYS A 351 53.94 -68.56 -4.13
C LYS A 351 54.10 -67.05 -4.27
N VAL A 352 54.06 -66.48 -5.48
CA VAL A 352 53.91 -65.03 -5.69
C VAL A 352 52.47 -64.63 -5.35
N ASP A 353 51.47 -65.32 -5.90
CA ASP A 353 50.06 -65.00 -5.70
C ASP A 353 49.64 -65.08 -4.23
N VAL A 354 50.02 -66.14 -3.50
CA VAL A 354 49.77 -66.25 -2.05
C VAL A 354 50.44 -65.12 -1.25
N ARG A 355 51.56 -64.57 -1.70
CA ARG A 355 52.18 -63.37 -1.06
C ARG A 355 51.41 -62.10 -1.41
N ASN A 356 50.88 -61.98 -2.63
CA ASN A 356 50.07 -60.84 -3.06
C ASN A 356 48.72 -60.82 -2.34
N PHE A 357 48.00 -61.95 -2.25
CA PHE A 357 46.76 -62.06 -1.49
C PHE A 357 46.96 -61.78 0.01
N ARG A 358 48.07 -62.23 0.61
CA ARG A 358 48.40 -61.87 2.01
C ARG A 358 48.59 -60.36 2.21
N LYS A 359 49.21 -59.65 1.26
CA LYS A 359 49.31 -58.18 1.28
C LYS A 359 47.93 -57.52 1.12
N ALA A 360 47.12 -57.97 0.16
CA ALA A 360 45.78 -57.43 -0.04
C ALA A 360 44.88 -57.60 1.20
N ILE A 361 44.89 -58.77 1.82
CA ILE A 361 44.16 -59.06 3.07
C ILE A 361 44.67 -58.17 4.23
N HIS A 362 45.97 -57.89 4.29
CA HIS A 362 46.53 -56.99 5.30
C HIS A 362 46.09 -55.54 5.09
N ASN A 363 46.16 -55.03 3.85
CA ASN A 363 45.72 -53.68 3.50
C ASN A 363 44.22 -53.49 3.79
N LEU A 364 43.37 -54.41 3.33
CA LEU A 364 41.92 -54.38 3.58
C LEU A 364 41.58 -54.39 5.08
N ARG A 365 42.36 -55.06 5.92
CA ARG A 365 42.19 -55.01 7.39
C ARG A 365 42.59 -53.66 7.98
N LEU A 366 43.64 -53.02 7.47
CA LEU A 366 44.02 -51.67 7.90
C LEU A 366 42.95 -50.64 7.47
N GLU A 367 42.46 -50.74 6.23
CA GLU A 367 41.35 -49.93 5.72
C GLU A 367 40.09 -50.13 6.60
N GLN A 368 39.71 -51.37 6.90
CA GLN A 368 38.62 -51.68 7.82
C GLN A 368 38.80 -51.02 9.20
N PHE A 369 39.95 -51.20 9.86
CA PHE A 369 40.23 -50.56 11.15
C PHE A 369 40.15 -49.03 11.09
N THR A 370 40.61 -48.39 10.00
CA THR A 370 40.47 -46.93 9.85
C THR A 370 39.02 -46.49 9.65
N LEU A 371 38.20 -47.27 8.96
CA LEU A 371 36.77 -46.99 8.77
C LEU A 371 35.98 -47.20 10.08
N GLU A 372 36.32 -48.21 10.87
CA GLU A 372 35.73 -48.48 12.19
C GLU A 372 36.02 -47.31 13.16
N LEU A 373 37.28 -46.85 13.23
CA LEU A 373 37.66 -45.68 14.04
C LEU A 373 36.95 -44.38 13.62
N LEU A 374 36.81 -44.15 12.30
CA LEU A 374 36.06 -42.99 11.78
C LEU A 374 34.55 -43.11 12.07
N TYR A 375 33.99 -44.31 12.05
CA TYR A 375 32.59 -44.56 12.40
C TYR A 375 32.34 -44.25 13.88
N GLU A 376 33.18 -44.72 14.80
CA GLU A 376 33.06 -44.41 16.24
C GLU A 376 33.12 -42.90 16.52
N GLN A 377 34.02 -42.18 15.85
CA GLN A 377 34.11 -40.71 15.96
C GLN A 377 32.82 -40.03 15.51
N LEU A 378 32.31 -40.37 14.31
CA LEU A 378 31.07 -39.80 13.77
C LEU A 378 29.85 -40.16 14.62
N GLU A 379 29.79 -41.36 15.19
CA GLU A 379 28.71 -41.75 16.09
C GLU A 379 28.80 -41.00 17.43
N GLY A 380 30.01 -40.72 17.92
CA GLY A 380 30.27 -39.86 19.06
C GLY A 380 29.81 -38.42 18.83
N GLU A 381 30.19 -37.81 17.69
CA GLU A 381 29.73 -36.47 17.30
C GLU A 381 28.21 -36.40 17.19
N LYS A 382 27.58 -37.39 16.53
CA LYS A 382 26.13 -37.53 16.44
C LYS A 382 25.46 -37.58 17.83
N LYS A 383 25.99 -38.37 18.77
CA LYS A 383 25.51 -38.45 20.16
C LYS A 383 25.65 -37.10 20.90
N VAL A 384 26.73 -36.36 20.67
CA VAL A 384 26.92 -35.00 21.24
C VAL A 384 25.95 -33.99 20.62
N LEU A 385 25.75 -34.01 19.30
CA LEU A 385 24.81 -33.13 18.60
C LEU A 385 23.36 -33.40 19.00
N GLN A 386 22.96 -34.67 19.16
CA GLN A 386 21.62 -35.02 19.67
C GLN A 386 21.39 -34.50 21.10
N LYS A 387 22.38 -34.62 22.00
CA LYS A 387 22.30 -34.04 23.35
C LYS A 387 22.19 -32.52 23.33
N ARG A 388 22.96 -31.83 22.47
CA ARG A 388 22.89 -30.38 22.29
C ARG A 388 21.52 -29.93 21.74
N LEU A 389 21.01 -30.63 20.73
CA LEU A 389 19.67 -30.38 20.16
C LEU A 389 18.58 -30.51 21.22
N PHE A 390 18.56 -31.62 21.97
CA PHE A 390 17.60 -31.85 23.03
C PHE A 390 17.65 -30.75 24.11
N THR A 391 18.86 -30.39 24.55
CA THR A 391 19.05 -29.32 25.54
C THR A 391 18.53 -27.98 25.04
N ALA A 392 18.82 -27.61 23.78
CA ALA A 392 18.34 -26.37 23.18
C ALA A 392 16.81 -26.35 23.00
N VAL A 393 16.20 -27.47 22.59
CA VAL A 393 14.74 -27.60 22.49
C VAL A 393 14.07 -27.47 23.85
N MET A 394 14.60 -28.14 24.89
CA MET A 394 14.10 -28.00 26.27
C MET A 394 14.24 -26.56 26.80
N GLN A 395 15.35 -25.87 26.52
CA GLN A 395 15.50 -24.46 26.89
C GLN A 395 14.47 -23.56 26.19
N VAL A 396 14.28 -23.71 24.87
CA VAL A 396 13.28 -22.92 24.12
C VAL A 396 11.87 -23.20 24.64
N GLN A 397 11.51 -24.46 24.85
CA GLN A 397 10.21 -24.84 25.41
C GLN A 397 9.99 -24.30 26.83
N TRP A 398 11.02 -24.28 27.67
CA TRP A 398 10.96 -23.66 29.00
C TRP A 398 10.80 -22.14 28.92
N GLU A 399 11.56 -21.47 28.06
CA GLU A 399 11.42 -20.03 27.84
C GLU A 399 10.03 -19.66 27.31
N GLU A 400 9.48 -20.46 26.39
CA GLU A 400 8.13 -20.24 25.82
C GLU A 400 7.02 -20.55 26.83
N SER A 401 7.17 -21.57 27.68
CA SER A 401 6.19 -21.82 28.75
C SER A 401 6.21 -20.72 29.82
N VAL A 402 7.38 -20.19 30.20
CA VAL A 402 7.51 -19.02 31.10
C VAL A 402 6.88 -17.77 30.47
N LYS A 403 7.17 -17.48 29.19
CA LYS A 403 6.54 -16.36 28.46
C LYS A 403 5.01 -16.51 28.40
N THR A 404 4.51 -17.74 28.19
CA THR A 404 3.07 -18.04 28.12
C THR A 404 2.40 -17.90 29.49
N GLY A 405 3.02 -18.39 30.57
CA GLY A 405 2.52 -18.22 31.94
C GLY A 405 2.47 -16.75 32.38
N LEU A 406 3.48 -15.95 32.01
CA LEU A 406 3.49 -14.51 32.25
C LEU A 406 2.39 -13.77 31.46
N LEU A 407 2.13 -14.18 30.20
CA LEU A 407 1.03 -13.62 29.41
C LEU A 407 -0.34 -14.00 30.00
N TYR A 408 -0.51 -15.25 30.46
CA TYR A 408 -1.73 -15.70 31.12
C TYR A 408 -1.97 -14.96 32.45
N HIS A 409 -0.96 -14.82 33.30
CA HIS A 409 -1.07 -14.05 34.54
C HIS A 409 -1.37 -12.56 34.26
N ARG A 410 -0.76 -11.96 33.22
CA ARG A 410 -1.07 -10.59 32.80
C ARG A 410 -2.50 -10.47 32.25
N MET A 411 -2.99 -11.46 31.52
CA MET A 411 -4.38 -11.50 31.06
C MET A 411 -5.33 -11.51 32.25
N ASN A 412 -5.11 -12.38 33.25
CA ASN A 412 -5.95 -12.48 34.43
C ASN A 412 -5.95 -11.19 35.27
N ILE A 413 -4.81 -10.48 35.36
CA ILE A 413 -4.75 -9.15 36.00
C ILE A 413 -5.56 -8.12 35.21
N LEU A 414 -5.48 -8.13 33.88
CA LEU A 414 -6.24 -7.20 33.03
C LEU A 414 -7.75 -7.51 33.08
N ASP A 415 -8.14 -8.78 33.04
CA ASP A 415 -9.52 -9.24 33.15
C ASP A 415 -10.12 -8.85 34.51
N HIS A 416 -9.46 -9.18 35.62
CA HIS A 416 -9.87 -8.72 36.95
C HIS A 416 -9.96 -7.19 37.04
N LYS A 417 -9.06 -6.45 36.37
CA LYS A 417 -9.14 -4.98 36.32
C LYS A 417 -10.35 -4.50 35.52
N THR A 418 -10.65 -5.11 34.37
CA THR A 418 -11.85 -4.77 33.58
C THR A 418 -13.14 -5.20 34.29
N GLN A 419 -13.14 -6.29 35.05
CA GLN A 419 -14.27 -6.70 35.89
C GLN A 419 -14.50 -5.68 37.02
N VAL A 420 -13.47 -5.30 37.79
CA VAL A 420 -13.59 -4.24 38.82
C VAL A 420 -14.04 -2.91 38.21
N GLN A 421 -13.50 -2.52 37.06
CA GLN A 421 -13.97 -1.31 36.36
C GLN A 421 -15.44 -1.46 35.92
N GLY A 422 -15.85 -2.62 35.41
CA GLY A 422 -17.25 -2.93 35.08
C GLY A 422 -18.19 -2.87 36.30
N TYR A 423 -17.77 -3.40 37.45
CA TYR A 423 -18.52 -3.30 38.70
C TYR A 423 -18.65 -1.85 39.15
N THR A 424 -17.57 -1.07 39.21
CA THR A 424 -17.65 0.36 39.58
C THR A 424 -18.48 1.20 38.61
N ILE A 425 -18.46 0.90 37.30
CA ILE A 425 -19.33 1.54 36.31
C ILE A 425 -20.80 1.16 36.55
N LYS A 426 -21.08 -0.09 36.92
CA LYS A 426 -22.43 -0.56 37.27
C LYS A 426 -22.95 0.10 38.55
N GLU A 427 -22.12 0.18 39.59
CA GLU A 427 -22.44 0.86 40.86
C GLU A 427 -22.75 2.35 40.62
N LEU A 428 -21.97 3.04 39.78
CA LEU A 428 -22.25 4.43 39.39
C LEU A 428 -23.57 4.57 38.62
N LEU A 429 -23.86 3.67 37.67
CA LEU A 429 -25.15 3.62 36.94
C LEU A 429 -26.35 3.32 37.86
N ASP A 430 -26.16 2.52 38.90
CA ASP A 430 -27.19 2.24 39.90
C ASP A 430 -27.39 3.42 40.87
N MET A 431 -26.33 4.19 41.18
CA MET A 431 -26.38 5.41 42.00
C MET A 431 -26.97 6.64 41.28
N GLU A 432 -26.89 6.73 39.94
CA GLU A 432 -27.46 7.84 39.15
C GLU A 432 -29.00 7.77 38.99
N GLY A 433 -29.66 6.72 39.48
CA GLY A 433 -31.12 6.69 39.62
C GLY A 433 -31.94 6.53 38.33
N PHE A 434 -31.32 6.06 37.23
CA PHE A 434 -32.02 5.78 35.97
C PHE A 434 -33.15 4.74 36.11
N SER A 435 -34.18 4.85 35.28
CA SER A 435 -35.35 3.98 35.35
C SER A 435 -35.10 2.56 34.81
N GLU A 436 -35.89 1.59 35.27
CA GLU A 436 -35.85 0.18 34.83
C GLU A 436 -35.96 0.04 33.28
N SER A 437 -36.70 0.95 32.64
CA SER A 437 -36.88 1.00 31.18
C SER A 437 -35.64 1.47 30.42
N GLU A 438 -34.75 2.22 31.07
CA GLU A 438 -33.50 2.71 30.48
C GLU A 438 -32.37 1.71 30.75
N LYS A 439 -32.30 1.15 31.97
CA LYS A 439 -31.35 0.09 32.32
C LYS A 439 -31.48 -1.12 31.41
N SER A 440 -32.71 -1.55 31.12
CA SER A 440 -32.97 -2.64 30.16
C SER A 440 -32.54 -2.29 28.74
N SER A 441 -32.84 -1.09 28.22
CA SER A 441 -32.40 -0.67 26.87
C SER A 441 -30.86 -0.57 26.74
N VAL A 442 -30.18 -0.08 27.78
CA VAL A 442 -28.70 -0.01 27.82
C VAL A 442 -28.10 -1.42 27.92
N SER A 443 -28.64 -2.30 28.75
CA SER A 443 -28.19 -3.70 28.85
C SER A 443 -28.42 -4.49 27.56
N GLU A 444 -29.48 -4.21 26.82
CA GLU A 444 -29.74 -4.85 25.52
C GLU A 444 -28.78 -4.31 24.43
N GLN A 445 -28.39 -3.03 24.49
CA GLN A 445 -27.34 -2.48 23.62
C GLN A 445 -25.95 -3.05 23.94
N ILE A 446 -25.62 -3.24 25.22
CA ILE A 446 -24.35 -3.86 25.64
C ILE A 446 -24.25 -5.30 25.16
N THR A 447 -25.28 -6.12 25.38
CA THR A 447 -25.27 -7.53 24.93
C THR A 447 -25.29 -7.67 23.41
N LYS A 448 -25.93 -6.74 22.67
CA LYS A 448 -25.80 -6.69 21.19
C LYS A 448 -24.37 -6.36 20.74
N MET A 449 -23.65 -5.48 21.45
CA MET A 449 -22.23 -5.17 21.19
C MET A 449 -21.28 -6.33 21.53
N GLU A 450 -21.54 -7.09 22.61
CA GLU A 450 -20.78 -8.30 22.93
C GLU A 450 -20.98 -9.40 21.87
N ASN A 451 -22.22 -9.62 21.41
CA ASN A 451 -22.51 -10.63 20.40
C ASN A 451 -21.90 -10.27 19.03
N LEU A 452 -21.87 -8.98 18.67
CA LEU A 452 -21.11 -8.48 17.51
C LEU A 452 -19.58 -8.73 17.62
N SER A 453 -19.06 -8.97 18.83
CA SER A 453 -17.64 -9.25 19.06
C SER A 453 -17.27 -10.74 18.98
N ARG A 454 -18.26 -11.64 18.79
CA ARG A 454 -18.05 -13.10 18.62
C ARG A 454 -18.25 -13.62 17.20
N SER A 455 -18.82 -12.80 16.30
CA SER A 455 -19.12 -13.21 14.93
C SER A 455 -18.02 -12.76 13.97
N GLU A 456 -16.99 -13.58 13.80
CA GLU A 456 -16.10 -13.46 12.65
C GLU A 456 -16.89 -13.72 11.35
N HIS A 457 -17.31 -12.67 10.64
CA HIS A 457 -17.42 -12.59 9.17
C HIS A 457 -17.79 -11.16 8.73
N GLU A 458 -17.59 -10.86 7.44
CA GLU A 458 -17.74 -9.52 6.87
C GLU A 458 -19.19 -9.03 6.83
N TYR A 459 -19.43 -7.76 7.18
CA TYR A 459 -20.01 -6.72 6.29
C TYR A 459 -20.28 -5.42 7.10
N PRO A 460 -20.13 -4.22 6.52
CA PRO A 460 -20.30 -2.96 7.23
C PRO A 460 -21.78 -2.53 7.29
N ILE A 461 -22.29 -2.21 8.49
CA ILE A 461 -23.58 -1.55 8.68
C ILE A 461 -23.36 -0.11 9.13
N SER A 462 -24.02 0.82 8.44
CA SER A 462 -23.91 2.27 8.65
C SER A 462 -24.93 2.80 9.68
N ASN A 463 -24.80 4.10 9.99
CA ASN A 463 -25.75 4.94 10.74
C ASN A 463 -25.84 4.73 12.27
N VAL A 464 -24.99 5.46 13.00
CA VAL A 464 -25.40 6.17 14.23
C VAL A 464 -25.06 7.66 14.06
N SER A 465 -25.91 8.56 14.57
CA SER A 465 -25.94 9.96 14.15
C SER A 465 -25.11 10.92 15.02
N SER A 466 -24.31 11.75 14.34
CA SER A 466 -24.07 13.17 14.66
C SER A 466 -23.56 13.59 16.04
N LYS A 467 -22.95 12.70 16.82
CA LYS A 467 -21.99 13.06 17.88
C LYS A 467 -20.80 12.09 17.82
N LYS A 468 -19.57 12.59 17.62
CA LYS A 468 -18.36 11.78 17.86
C LYS A 468 -18.38 11.38 19.34
N THR A 469 -18.55 10.09 19.65
CA THR A 469 -18.47 9.65 21.04
C THR A 469 -17.01 9.68 21.50
N PHE A 470 -16.77 9.73 22.80
CA PHE A 470 -15.41 9.65 23.35
C PHE A 470 -14.65 8.40 22.88
N ARG A 471 -15.36 7.28 22.64
CA ARG A 471 -14.80 6.04 22.08
C ARG A 471 -14.38 6.18 20.61
N ASP A 472 -15.02 7.06 19.84
CA ASP A 472 -14.66 7.30 18.44
C ASP A 472 -13.43 8.21 18.35
N VAL A 473 -13.35 9.23 19.20
CA VAL A 473 -12.16 10.09 19.34
C VAL A 473 -10.95 9.29 19.85
N MET A 474 -11.15 8.32 20.76
CA MET A 474 -10.08 7.42 21.18
C MET A 474 -9.63 6.50 20.04
N ARG A 475 -10.55 5.83 19.32
CA ARG A 475 -10.20 4.99 18.16
C ARG A 475 -9.48 5.78 17.06
N GLU A 476 -9.87 7.03 16.82
CA GLU A 476 -9.20 7.95 15.90
C GLU A 476 -7.76 8.26 16.36
N LYS A 477 -7.54 8.51 17.66
CA LYS A 477 -6.20 8.71 18.24
C LYS A 477 -5.34 7.44 18.23
N ASP A 478 -5.91 6.27 18.53
CA ASP A 478 -5.20 4.99 18.49
C ASP A 478 -4.75 4.64 17.06
N ASN A 479 -5.59 4.93 16.06
CA ASN A 479 -5.22 4.80 14.65
C ASN A 479 -4.06 5.74 14.27
N ILE A 480 -4.07 7.00 14.74
CA ILE A 480 -2.96 7.95 14.55
C ILE A 480 -1.68 7.46 15.26
N ILE A 481 -1.78 6.91 16.47
CA ILE A 481 -0.64 6.31 17.18
C ILE A 481 -0.06 5.13 16.41
N ASN A 482 -0.92 4.30 15.79
CA ASN A 482 -0.48 3.14 15.02
C ASN A 482 0.14 3.51 13.67
N THR A 483 -0.38 4.51 12.95
CA THR A 483 0.27 5.03 11.73
C THR A 483 1.60 5.72 12.04
N LEU A 484 1.69 6.50 13.13
CA LEU A 484 2.97 7.09 13.57
C LEU A 484 4.02 6.02 13.95
N LYS A 485 3.62 4.93 14.63
CA LYS A 485 4.51 3.78 14.88
C LYS A 485 4.99 3.12 13.59
N TYR A 486 4.11 2.94 12.60
CA TYR A 486 4.46 2.40 11.29
C TYR A 486 5.44 3.32 10.55
N GLU A 487 5.22 4.63 10.55
CA GLU A 487 6.13 5.60 9.93
C GLU A 487 7.51 5.63 10.60
N ILE A 488 7.58 5.55 11.92
CA ILE A 488 8.86 5.41 12.65
C ILE A 488 9.58 4.10 12.25
N ALA A 489 8.85 2.99 12.09
CA ALA A 489 9.42 1.74 11.60
C ALA A 489 9.92 1.85 10.14
N ARG A 490 9.17 2.55 9.27
CA ARG A 490 9.56 2.82 7.88
C ARG A 490 10.84 3.67 7.80
N VAL A 491 10.89 4.78 8.53
CA VAL A 491 12.06 5.69 8.55
C VAL A 491 13.29 5.01 9.15
N THR A 492 13.15 4.25 10.24
CA THR A 492 14.29 3.51 10.82
C THR A 492 14.80 2.39 9.90
N HIS A 493 13.90 1.73 9.14
CA HIS A 493 14.31 0.77 8.11
C HIS A 493 15.06 1.44 6.94
N CYS A 494 14.55 2.54 6.39
CA CYS A 494 15.24 3.29 5.33
C CYS A 494 16.60 3.84 5.81
N HIS A 495 16.70 4.30 7.05
CA HIS A 495 17.98 4.70 7.66
C HIS A 495 18.96 3.52 7.76
N HIS A 496 18.49 2.33 8.15
CA HIS A 496 19.31 1.12 8.16
C HIS A 496 19.80 0.73 6.76
N GLU A 497 18.94 0.78 5.74
CA GLU A 497 19.34 0.54 4.36
C GLU A 497 20.40 1.54 3.88
N LEU A 498 20.23 2.83 4.19
CA LEU A 498 21.20 3.87 3.84
C LEU A 498 22.54 3.58 4.50
N LEU A 499 22.57 3.22 5.79
CA LEU A 499 23.80 2.79 6.47
C LEU A 499 24.44 1.58 5.77
N VAL A 500 23.67 0.56 5.36
CA VAL A 500 24.21 -0.60 4.62
C VAL A 500 24.73 -0.21 3.23
N LYS A 501 24.05 0.70 2.52
CA LYS A 501 24.48 1.23 1.22
C LYS A 501 25.79 2.02 1.35
N TYR A 502 25.92 2.89 2.36
CA TYR A 502 27.18 3.59 2.68
C TYR A 502 28.29 2.63 3.11
N GLU A 503 28.02 1.66 3.98
CA GLU A 503 29.00 0.66 4.41
C GLU A 503 29.53 -0.19 3.24
N ASN A 504 28.70 -0.47 2.24
CA ASN A 504 29.12 -1.20 1.05
C ASN A 504 29.91 -0.29 0.09
N LYS A 505 29.51 0.97 -0.10
CA LYS A 505 30.31 1.95 -0.88
C LYS A 505 31.67 2.25 -0.25
N LEU A 506 31.76 2.34 1.09
CA LEU A 506 33.04 2.52 1.78
C LEU A 506 33.99 1.34 1.54
N LYS A 507 33.50 0.09 1.59
CA LYS A 507 34.28 -1.10 1.21
C LYS A 507 34.72 -1.07 -0.26
N GLU A 508 33.85 -0.60 -1.16
CA GLU A 508 34.15 -0.48 -2.60
C GLU A 508 35.30 0.50 -2.86
N TYR A 509 35.41 1.56 -2.04
CA TYR A 509 36.56 2.48 -2.01
C TYR A 509 37.73 2.01 -1.10
N GLY A 510 37.71 0.76 -0.62
CA GLY A 510 38.76 0.18 0.23
C GLY A 510 38.78 0.65 1.70
N ILE A 511 37.84 1.52 2.10
CA ILE A 511 37.77 2.08 3.45
C ILE A 511 37.05 1.09 4.37
N HIS A 512 37.82 0.44 5.25
CA HIS A 512 37.27 -0.48 6.24
C HIS A 512 36.63 0.28 7.41
N LYS A 513 35.53 -0.25 7.96
CA LYS A 513 34.78 0.38 9.07
C LYS A 513 35.64 0.76 10.29
N ALA A 514 36.73 0.04 10.54
CA ALA A 514 37.66 0.34 11.64
C ALA A 514 38.41 1.69 11.46
N GLN A 515 38.50 2.21 10.24
CA GLN A 515 39.19 3.47 9.91
C GLN A 515 38.28 4.71 10.07
N LEU A 516 36.96 4.54 10.31
CA LEU A 516 36.01 5.65 10.34
C LEU A 516 36.04 6.50 11.62
N GLY A 517 36.69 6.04 12.69
CA GLY A 517 36.78 6.76 13.98
C GLY A 517 35.48 6.83 14.80
N PHE A 518 34.31 6.64 14.18
CA PHE A 518 33.01 6.61 14.84
C PHE A 518 32.18 5.39 14.43
N THR A 519 31.30 4.93 15.33
CA THR A 519 30.30 3.89 15.04
C THR A 519 28.93 4.54 14.75
N PRO A 520 28.33 4.38 13.56
CA PRO A 520 27.03 4.97 13.26
C PRO A 520 25.92 4.37 14.13
N LEU A 521 25.12 5.24 14.76
CA LEU A 521 24.07 4.85 15.71
C LEU A 521 22.91 4.13 15.01
N ARG A 522 22.91 2.80 15.07
CA ARG A 522 21.80 1.99 14.54
C ARG A 522 20.59 2.06 15.47
N ILE A 523 19.62 2.91 15.12
CA ILE A 523 18.33 3.01 15.81
C ILE A 523 17.53 1.72 15.58
N LEU A 524 17.69 0.76 16.50
CA LEU A 524 16.83 -0.41 16.62
C LEU A 524 15.69 -0.07 17.59
N PRO A 525 14.43 0.06 17.13
CA PRO A 525 13.30 0.33 18.01
C PRO A 525 13.08 -0.88 18.93
N LYS A 526 13.41 -0.74 20.22
CA LYS A 526 13.43 -1.83 21.22
C LYS A 526 12.08 -2.53 21.37
N ASP A 527 10.99 -1.83 21.10
CA ASP A 527 9.61 -2.31 21.27
C ASP A 527 8.94 -2.81 19.99
N ILE A 528 9.61 -2.76 18.83
CA ILE A 528 9.07 -3.25 17.55
C ILE A 528 9.79 -4.54 17.16
N ASN A 529 9.15 -5.68 17.39
CA ASN A 529 9.73 -7.01 17.19
C ASN A 529 9.70 -7.44 15.71
N ILE A 530 10.51 -6.76 14.88
CA ILE A 530 10.56 -6.86 13.40
C ILE A 530 10.77 -8.29 12.89
N ARG A 531 11.29 -9.22 13.71
CA ARG A 531 11.50 -10.64 13.36
C ARG A 531 10.22 -11.44 13.06
N LYS A 532 9.01 -10.93 13.33
CA LYS A 532 7.74 -11.65 13.09
C LYS A 532 6.85 -11.11 11.97
N SER A 533 7.15 -9.95 11.37
CA SER A 533 6.23 -9.29 10.41
C SER A 533 6.69 -9.30 8.94
N VAL A 534 7.91 -9.73 8.62
CA VAL A 534 8.43 -9.74 7.24
C VAL A 534 8.60 -11.17 6.75
N SER A 535 7.52 -11.72 6.18
CA SER A 535 7.63 -12.87 5.28
C SER A 535 8.32 -12.43 3.99
N VAL A 536 9.44 -13.06 3.65
CA VAL A 536 10.33 -12.71 2.52
C VAL A 536 9.64 -12.91 1.14
N VAL A 537 8.42 -13.45 1.12
CA VAL A 537 7.63 -13.72 -0.09
C VAL A 537 6.91 -12.47 -0.62
N ALA A 538 6.50 -11.54 0.24
CA ALA A 538 5.49 -10.51 -0.11
C ALA A 538 6.00 -9.34 -0.98
N LEU A 539 7.31 -9.11 -1.07
CA LEU A 539 7.91 -7.96 -1.79
C LEU A 539 8.65 -8.37 -3.07
N ARG A 540 8.33 -9.52 -3.66
CA ARG A 540 8.94 -10.01 -4.90
C ARG A 540 8.08 -9.84 -6.16
N ASN A 541 6.84 -9.39 -6.00
CA ASN A 541 5.85 -9.16 -7.05
C ASN A 541 5.33 -7.71 -6.99
N ALA A 542 6.16 -6.76 -7.39
CA ALA A 542 5.82 -5.36 -7.65
C ALA A 542 6.81 -4.79 -8.68
#